data_AF-X0XBV9-F1
#
_entry.id   AF-X0XBV9-F1
#
_cell.length_a   1.000
_cell.length_b   1.000
_cell.length_c   1.000
_cell.angle_alpha   90.00
_cell.angle_beta   90.00
_cell.angle_gamma   90.00
#
_symmetry.space_group_name_H-M   'P 1'
#
loop_
_entity.id
_entity.type
_entity.pdbx_description
1 polymer ?
#
loop_
_entity_poly.entity_id
_entity_poly.type
_entity_poly.pdbx_seq_one_letter_code
_entity_poly.pdbx_strand_id
1 'polypeptide(L)' 'HYSEVTLTGSQNATPDQYHRALHLLTVMPRAAEINTHRFPIEEGKQAYESRVGMDGLKSLVVF' A
#
# COMPACT_ATOMS: atom_id res chain seq x y z
N HIS A 1 -22.89 31.90 12.98
CA HIS A 1 -22.74 30.54 12.44
C HIS A 1 -21.34 30.06 12.80
N TYR A 2 -21.21 29.05 13.65
CA TYR A 2 -19.92 28.57 14.13
C TYR A 2 -19.25 27.70 13.07
N SER A 3 -18.03 28.05 12.68
CA SER A 3 -17.19 27.31 11.74
C SER A 3 -16.50 26.17 12.49
N GLU A 4 -17.22 25.08 12.75
CA GLU A 4 -16.64 23.93 13.44
C GLU A 4 -15.75 23.12 12.49
N VAL A 5 -14.50 22.91 12.88
CA VAL A 5 -13.55 22.05 12.17
C VAL A 5 -13.55 20.69 12.86
N THR A 6 -13.90 19.64 12.12
CA THR A 6 -13.85 18.25 12.62
C THR A 6 -12.52 17.61 12.26
N LEU A 7 -11.81 17.09 13.27
CA LEU A 7 -10.63 16.25 13.10
C LEU A 7 -10.96 14.81 13.51
N THR A 8 -10.66 13.85 12.66
CA THR A 8 -10.84 12.42 12.94
C THR A 8 -9.56 11.66 12.66
N GLY A 9 -9.15 10.81 13.60
CA GLY A 9 -8.08 9.83 13.40
C GLY A 9 -8.69 8.47 13.07
N SER A 10 -8.09 7.74 12.12
CA SER A 10 -8.42 6.34 11.86
C SER A 10 -7.15 5.51 11.83
N GLN A 11 -7.24 4.27 12.30
CA GLN A 11 -6.15 3.32 12.31
C GLN A 11 -6.71 1.94 11.95
N ASN A 12 -5.94 1.18 11.18
CA ASN A 12 -6.28 -0.16 10.72
C ASN A 12 -7.55 -0.20 9.84
N ALA A 13 -7.92 -1.42 9.47
CA ALA A 13 -9.10 -1.72 8.68
C ALA A 13 -9.72 -3.04 9.15
N THR A 14 -11.04 -3.13 9.07
CA THR A 14 -11.83 -4.34 9.30
C THR A 14 -11.70 -5.32 8.12
N PRO A 15 -11.97 -6.62 8.31
CA PRO A 15 -12.00 -7.60 7.22
C PRO A 15 -12.90 -7.18 6.04
N ASP A 16 -14.06 -6.58 6.33
CA ASP A 16 -14.97 -6.06 5.30
C ASP A 16 -14.33 -4.96 4.43
N GLN A 17 -13.52 -4.08 5.03
CA GLN A 17 -12.77 -3.07 4.27
C GLN A 17 -11.72 -3.72 3.34
N TYR A 18 -11.09 -4.82 3.75
CA TYR A 18 -10.20 -5.60 2.88
C TYR A 18 -10.97 -6.24 1.71
N HIS A 19 -12.16 -6.81 1.94
CA HIS A 19 -13.00 -7.36 0.87
C HIS A 19 -13.37 -6.29 -0.16
N ARG A 20 -13.76 -5.09 0.30
CA ARG A 20 -14.04 -3.95 -0.58
C ARG A 20 -12.82 -3.51 -1.36
N ALA A 21 -11.65 -3.43 -0.72
CA ALA A 21 -10.40 -3.10 -1.41
C ALA A 21 -10.04 -4.11 -2.49
N LEU A 22 -10.18 -5.42 -2.22
CA LEU A 22 -9.95 -6.47 -3.22
C LEU A 22 -10.88 -6.35 -4.42
N HIS A 23 -12.17 -6.05 -4.18
CA HIS A 23 -13.11 -5.81 -5.28
C HIS A 23 -12.70 -4.60 -6.14
N LEU A 24 -12.24 -3.51 -5.52
CA LEU A 24 -11.76 -2.33 -6.27
C LEU A 24 -10.54 -2.67 -7.14
N LEU A 25 -9.62 -3.50 -6.66
CA LEU A 25 -8.44 -3.89 -7.42
C LEU A 25 -8.75 -4.64 -8.72
N THR A 26 -9.92 -5.30 -8.84
CA THR A 26 -10.30 -6.01 -10.09
C THR A 26 -10.74 -5.08 -11.21
N VAL A 27 -11.15 -3.86 -10.88
CA VAL A 27 -11.66 -2.86 -11.85
C VAL A 27 -10.71 -1.69 -12.06
N MET A 28 -9.58 -1.67 -11.35
CA MET A 28 -8.52 -0.66 -11.51
C MET A 28 -7.45 -1.18 -12.47
N PRO A 29 -7.52 -0.84 -13.79
CA PRO A 29 -6.44 -1.19 -14.69
C PRO A 29 -5.16 -0.54 -14.19
N ARG A 30 -4.04 -1.27 -14.22
CA ARG A 30 -2.72 -0.83 -13.76
C ARG A 30 -2.52 -0.76 -12.24
N ALA A 31 -3.45 -1.26 -11.42
CA ALA A 31 -3.23 -1.36 -9.97
C ALA A 31 -1.94 -2.11 -9.59
N ALA A 32 -1.50 -3.06 -10.41
CA ALA A 32 -0.25 -3.78 -10.20
C ALA A 32 1.01 -2.90 -10.34
N GLU A 33 0.94 -1.76 -11.04
CA GLU A 33 2.09 -0.86 -11.27
C GLU A 33 2.51 -0.10 -10.03
N ILE A 34 1.67 -0.07 -8.98
CA ILE A 34 2.10 0.45 -7.67
C ILE A 34 3.29 -0.33 -7.12
N ASN A 35 3.45 -1.60 -7.51
CA ASN A 35 4.61 -2.42 -7.18
C ASN A 35 5.78 -2.05 -8.10
N THR A 36 6.44 -0.94 -7.77
CA THR A 36 7.56 -0.40 -8.53
C THR A 36 8.81 -1.28 -8.45
N HIS A 37 8.95 -2.07 -7.38
CA HIS A 37 10.08 -2.97 -7.19
C HIS A 37 9.64 -4.39 -6.85
N ARG A 38 10.37 -5.37 -7.41
CA ARG A 38 10.23 -6.80 -7.14
C ARG A 38 11.60 -7.37 -6.85
N PHE A 39 11.75 -7.94 -5.66
CA PHE A 39 12.97 -8.57 -5.20
C PHE A 39 12.71 -10.06 -4.95
N PRO A 40 13.63 -10.97 -5.32
CA PRO A 40 13.58 -12.34 -4.83
C PRO A 40 13.85 -12.38 -3.31
N ILE A 41 13.48 -13.48 -2.65
CA ILE A 41 13.59 -13.60 -1.18
C ILE A 41 15.02 -13.44 -0.65
N GLU A 42 16.01 -13.84 -1.44
CA GLU A 42 17.45 -13.69 -1.13
C GLU A 42 17.88 -12.21 -1.05
N GLU A 43 17.12 -11.31 -1.69
CA GLU A 43 17.37 -9.87 -1.74
C GLU A 43 16.50 -9.07 -0.74
N GLY A 44 16.02 -9.73 0.32
CA GLY A 44 15.15 -9.10 1.32
C GLY A 44 15.75 -7.84 1.97
N LYS A 45 17.08 -7.76 2.09
CA LYS A 45 17.77 -6.57 2.59
C LYS A 45 17.58 -5.37 1.65
N GLN A 46 17.80 -5.56 0.35
CA GLN A 46 17.62 -4.54 -0.68
C GLN A 46 16.15 -4.10 -0.77
N ALA A 47 15.22 -5.03 -0.61
CA ALA A 47 13.79 -4.72 -0.52
C ALA A 47 13.46 -3.79 0.66
N TYR A 48 14.12 -3.97 1.80
CA TYR A 48 13.95 -3.09 2.96
C TYR A 48 14.63 -1.73 2.76
N GLU A 49 15.83 -1.71 2.20
CA GLU A 49 16.58 -0.48 1.93
C GLU A 49 15.83 0.42 0.94
N SER A 50 15.27 -0.12 -0.14
CA SER A 50 14.42 0.65 -1.08
C SER A 50 13.20 1.28 -0.40
N ARG A 51 12.53 0.53 0.49
CA ARG A 51 11.41 1.06 1.28
C ARG A 51 11.82 2.23 2.17
N VAL A 52 12.93 2.10 2.91
CA VAL A 52 13.42 3.15 3.82
C VAL A 52 13.86 4.39 3.05
N GLY A 53 14.50 4.18 1.90
CA GLY A 53 14.90 5.26 0.99
C GLY A 53 13.75 5.91 0.23
N MET A 54 12.51 5.41 0.39
CA MET A 54 11.34 5.83 -0.39
C MET A 54 11.57 5.74 -1.91
N ASP A 55 12.33 4.75 -2.34
CA ASP A 55 12.62 4.50 -3.75
C ASP A 55 11.45 3.73 -4.39
N GLY A 56 10.64 4.46 -5.15
CA GLY A 56 9.39 3.99 -5.71
C GLY A 56 8.21 4.02 -4.73
N LEU A 57 7.13 3.32 -5.07
CA LEU A 57 5.87 3.34 -4.33
C LEU A 57 5.72 2.13 -3.40
N LYS A 58 6.01 0.93 -3.92
CA LYS A 58 5.88 -0.32 -3.18
C LYS A 58 6.93 -1.32 -3.65
N SER A 59 7.70 -1.83 -2.69
CA SER A 59 8.58 -2.98 -2.87
C SER A 59 7.86 -4.27 -2.49
N LEU A 60 7.97 -5.29 -3.34
CA LEU A 60 7.42 -6.62 -3.13
C LEU A 60 8.57 -7.64 -3.08
N VAL A 61 8.52 -8.56 -2.11
CA VAL A 61 9.41 -9.71 -2.05
C VAL A 61 8.67 -10.93 -2.61
N VAL A 62 9.27 -11.62 -3.56
CA VAL A 62 8.72 -12.80 -4.25
C VAL A 62 9.42 -14.06 -3.73
N PHE A 63 8.65 -15.11 -3.48
CA PHE A 63 9.13 -16.44 -3.06
C PHE A 63 9.23 -17.39 -4.24
#